data_AF-A0A7J6EBT6-F1
#
_entry.id   AF-A0A7J6EBT6-F1
#
_cell.length_a   1.000
_cell.length_b   1.000
_cell.length_c   1.000
_cell.angle_alpha   90.00
_cell.angle_beta   90.00
_cell.angle_gamma   90.00
#
_symmetry.space_group_name_H-M   'P 1'
#
loop_
_entity.id
_entity.type
_entity.pdbx_description
1 polymer ?
#
loop_
_entity_poly.entity_id
_entity_poly.type
_entity_poly.pdbx_seq_one_letter_code
_entity_poly.pdbx_strand_id
1 'polypeptide(L)' 'MTSSSSSDLFGTLETNVEIKAEAQKFHHIFKHTPHHVSNVSQNIIHGCELHEGEWGTEGSTISWTYFHGLLFAA' A
#
# COMPACT_ATOMS: atom_id res chain seq x y z
N MET A 1 2.66 -37.55 -19.65
CA MET A 1 1.45 -36.96 -19.04
C MET A 1 1.77 -36.67 -17.58
N THR A 2 2.16 -35.44 -17.25
CA THR A 2 2.33 -35.00 -15.87
C THR A 2 1.29 -33.92 -15.61
N SER A 3 0.23 -34.32 -14.91
CA SER A 3 -0.86 -33.44 -14.49
C SER A 3 -0.35 -32.57 -13.34
N SER A 4 0.16 -31.37 -13.63
CA SER A 4 0.47 -30.37 -12.61
C SER A 4 -0.84 -29.80 -12.06
N SER A 5 -1.16 -30.11 -10.80
CA SER A 5 -2.34 -29.54 -10.13
C SER A 5 -2.11 -28.06 -9.85
N SER A 6 -3.05 -27.24 -10.30
CA SER A 6 -3.10 -25.77 -10.21
C SER A 6 -3.39 -25.22 -8.79
N SER A 7 -2.94 -25.89 -7.73
CA SER A 7 -3.36 -25.57 -6.35
C SER A 7 -2.53 -24.50 -5.63
N ASP A 8 -1.36 -24.10 -6.17
CA ASP A 8 -0.37 -23.31 -5.42
C ASP A 8 -0.37 -21.80 -5.76
N LEU A 9 -1.36 -21.31 -6.51
CA LEU A 9 -1.50 -19.91 -6.93
C LEU A 9 -2.29 -19.03 -5.94
N PHE A 10 -2.76 -19.61 -4.83
CA PHE A 10 -3.57 -18.92 -3.83
C PHE A 10 -2.90 -19.01 -2.45
N GLY A 11 -2.76 -17.87 -1.77
CA GLY A 11 -2.18 -17.81 -0.43
C GLY A 11 -2.44 -16.45 0.23
N THR A 12 -2.42 -16.43 1.56
CA THR A 12 -2.57 -15.23 2.37
C THR A 12 -1.23 -14.93 3.06
N LEU A 13 -0.78 -13.67 3.02
CA LEU A 13 0.40 -13.20 3.74
C LEU A 13 -0.02 -12.15 4.76
N GLU A 14 0.35 -12.36 6.02
CA GLU A 14 0.05 -11.45 7.13
C GLU A 14 1.35 -11.08 7.87
N THR A 15 1.43 -9.83 8.33
CA THR A 15 2.55 -9.35 9.15
C THR A 15 2.05 -8.32 10.15
N ASN A 16 2.71 -8.22 11.29
CA ASN A 16 2.42 -7.23 12.32
C ASN A 16 3.65 -6.35 12.53
N VAL A 17 3.47 -5.03 12.42
CA VAL A 17 4.53 -4.04 12.65
C VAL A 17 4.05 -3.10 13.74
N GLU A 18 4.83 -2.97 14.81
CA GLU A 18 4.52 -2.05 15.89
C GLU A 18 4.79 -0.60 15.43
N ILE A 19 3.79 0.26 15.60
CA ILE A 19 3.90 1.70 15.34
C ILE A 19 3.84 2.47 16.64
N LYS A 20 4.70 3.50 16.76
CA LYS A 20 4.65 4.44 17.89
C LYS A 20 3.58 5.53 17.70
N ALA A 21 3.03 5.66 16.49
CA ALA A 21 2.01 6.63 16.17
C ALA A 21 0.63 6.18 16.68
N GLU A 22 -0.23 7.15 17.01
CA GLU A 22 -1.61 6.89 17.39
C GLU A 22 -2.39 6.22 16.24
N ALA A 23 -3.08 5.11 16.53
CA ALA A 23 -3.79 4.32 15.54
C ALA A 23 -4.78 5.14 14.69
N GLN A 24 -5.51 6.07 15.32
CA GLN A 24 -6.47 6.94 14.62
C GLN A 24 -5.80 7.82 13.58
N LYS A 25 -4.61 8.37 13.90
CA LYS A 25 -3.86 9.24 12.97
C LYS A 25 -3.30 8.44 11.80
N PHE A 26 -2.74 7.27 12.08
CA PHE A 26 -2.25 6.38 11.03
C PHE A 26 -3.37 6.00 10.07
N HIS A 27 -4.51 5.53 10.59
CA HIS A 27 -5.67 5.17 9.78
C HIS A 27 -6.22 6.35 8.96
N HIS A 28 -6.28 7.54 9.55
CA HIS A 28 -6.76 8.74 8.84
C HIS A 28 -5.88 9.08 7.62
N ILE A 29 -4.55 8.95 7.75
CA ILE A 29 -3.62 9.24 6.65
C ILE A 29 -3.89 8.30 5.47
N PHE A 30 -3.90 6.99 5.71
CA PHE A 30 -4.09 6.02 4.62
C PHE A 30 -5.50 6.03 4.03
N LYS A 31 -6.52 6.34 4.83
CA LYS A 31 -7.91 6.35 4.37
C LYS A 31 -8.29 7.65 3.66
N HIS A 32 -8.07 8.79 4.30
CA HIS A 32 -8.65 10.08 3.86
C HIS A 32 -7.65 11.00 3.19
N THR A 33 -6.35 10.84 3.47
CA THR A 33 -5.31 11.71 2.90
C THR A 33 -4.11 10.92 2.35
N PRO A 34 -4.34 9.87 1.53
CA PRO A 34 -3.26 9.02 1.03
C PRO A 34 -2.26 9.79 0.14
N HIS A 35 -2.69 10.89 -0.49
CA HIS A 35 -1.81 11.81 -1.23
C HIS A 35 -0.75 12.50 -0.35
N HIS A 36 -0.94 12.57 0.97
CA HIS A 36 0.10 13.07 1.88
C HIS A 36 1.19 12.03 2.16
N VAL A 37 0.94 10.74 1.91
CA VAL A 37 1.90 9.67 2.18
C VAL A 37 3.15 9.80 1.31
N SER A 38 3.01 10.29 0.07
CA SER A 38 4.16 10.59 -0.79
C SER A 38 5.06 11.67 -0.20
N ASN A 39 4.52 12.67 0.48
CA ASN A 39 5.32 13.70 1.16
C ASN A 39 6.01 13.17 2.42
N VAL A 40 5.42 12.20 3.10
CA VAL A 40 5.98 11.59 4.33
C VAL A 40 7.07 10.56 4.00
N SER A 41 6.95 9.87 2.86
CA SER A 41 7.81 8.75 2.48
C SER A 41 8.27 8.85 1.03
N GLN A 42 8.83 10.01 0.66
CA GLN A 42 9.28 10.31 -0.71
C GLN A 42 10.30 9.33 -1.27
N ASN A 43 10.98 8.55 -0.42
CA ASN A 43 11.95 7.54 -0.82
C ASN A 43 11.32 6.21 -1.26
N ILE A 44 10.05 5.97 -0.94
CA ILE A 44 9.34 4.73 -1.24
C ILE A 44 8.09 5.04 -2.08
N ILE A 45 7.30 6.03 -1.68
CA ILE A 45 6.05 6.43 -2.32
C ILE A 45 6.27 7.79 -2.97
N HIS A 46 6.18 7.83 -4.28
CA HIS A 46 6.45 9.02 -5.09
C HIS A 46 5.18 9.76 -5.48
N GLY A 47 4.07 9.06 -5.57
CA GLY A 47 2.79 9.65 -5.96
C GLY A 47 1.62 8.80 -5.52
N CYS A 48 0.48 9.47 -5.32
CA CYS A 48 -0.80 8.85 -5.03
C CYS A 48 -1.89 9.71 -5.67
N GLU A 49 -2.56 9.17 -6.68
CA GLU A 49 -3.54 9.87 -7.50
C GLU A 49 -4.90 9.18 -7.40
N LEU A 50 -5.97 9.98 -7.23
CA LEU A 50 -7.33 9.48 -7.27
C LEU A 50 -7.78 9.39 -8.72
N HIS A 51 -8.11 8.19 -9.16
CA HIS A 51 -8.59 7.95 -10.52
C HIS A 51 -10.11 8.02 -10.59
N GLU A 52 -10.80 7.43 -9.61
CA GLU A 52 -12.26 7.37 -9.56
C GLU A 52 -12.77 7.45 -8.12
N GLY A 53 -13.95 8.05 -7.95
CA GLY A 53 -14.61 8.19 -6.65
C GLY A 53 -14.10 9.38 -5.84
N GLU A 54 -14.09 9.22 -4.51
CA GLU A 54 -13.67 10.24 -3.55
C GLU A 54 -12.73 9.62 -2.51
N TRP A 55 -11.85 10.42 -1.92
CA TRP A 55 -10.91 9.92 -0.93
C TRP A 55 -11.62 9.35 0.31
N GLY A 56 -11.26 8.13 0.69
CA GLY A 56 -11.74 7.49 1.91
C GLY A 56 -13.18 6.97 1.84
N THR A 57 -13.76 6.91 0.66
CA THR A 57 -15.05 6.25 0.39
C THR A 57 -14.84 4.86 -0.22
N GLU A 58 -15.77 3.96 0.06
CA GLU A 58 -15.79 2.63 -0.56
C GLU A 58 -16.05 2.77 -2.06
N GLY A 59 -15.36 1.95 -2.86
CA GLY A 59 -15.44 2.00 -4.32
C GLY A 59 -14.54 3.05 -4.98
N SER A 60 -13.67 3.73 -4.22
CA SER A 60 -12.65 4.61 -4.79
C SER A 60 -11.48 3.83 -5.40
N THR A 61 -10.96 4.33 -6.52
CA THR A 61 -9.79 3.76 -7.21
C THR A 61 -8.62 4.71 -7.07
N ILE A 62 -7.54 4.24 -6.46
CA ILE A 62 -6.33 5.02 -6.18
C ILE A 62 -5.14 4.37 -6.88
N SER A 63 -4.37 5.17 -7.61
CA SER A 63 -3.12 4.75 -8.22
C SER A 63 -1.93 5.21 -7.37
N TRP A 64 -1.08 4.26 -7.01
CA TRP A 64 0.12 4.49 -6.22
C TRP A 64 1.36 4.31 -7.08
N THR A 65 2.19 5.33 -7.14
CA THR A 65 3.51 5.28 -7.75
C THR A 65 4.54 5.07 -6.66
N TYR A 66 5.20 3.92 -6.65
CA TYR A 66 6.17 3.55 -5.62
C TYR A 66 7.39 2.84 -6.24
N PHE A 67 8.52 2.90 -5.54
CA PHE A 67 9.68 2.07 -5.84
C PHE A 67 9.76 0.89 -4.87
N HIS A 68 10.05 -0.29 -5.41
CA HIS A 68 10.25 -1.51 -4.65
C HIS A 68 11.60 -2.12 -5.02
N GLY A 69 12.54 -2.16 -4.07
CA GLY A 69 13.90 -2.66 -4.26
C GLY A 69 14.88 -2.18 -3.20
N LEU A 70 16.03 -2.86 -3.07
CA LEU A 70 17.10 -2.58 -2.09
C LEU A 70 17.75 -1.20 -2.31
N LEU A 71 17.15 -0.13 -1.79
CA LEU A 71 17.84 1.13 -1.49
C LEU A 71 18.27 1.18 -0.01
N PHE A 72 18.84 0.08 0.49
CA PHE A 72 19.58 0.01 1.76
C PHE A 72 20.90 -0.76 1.58
N ALA A 73 21.54 -0.60 0.43
CA ALA A 73 22.95 -0.92 0.24
C ALA A 73 23.74 0.36 -0.06
N ALA A 74 23.92 1.19 0.97
CA ALA A 74 25.00 2.18 1.11
C ALA A 74 25.14 2.56 2.58
#